data_AF-A0A2I7LVG4-F1
#
_entry.id   AF-A0A2I7LVG4-F1
#
_cell.length_a   1.000
_cell.length_b   1.000
_cell.length_c   1.000
_cell.angle_alpha   90.00
_cell.angle_beta   90.00
_cell.angle_gamma   90.00
#
_symmetry.space_group_name_H-M   'P 1'
#
loop_
_entity.id
_entity.type
_entity.pdbx_description
1 polymer ?
#
loop_
_entity_poly.entity_id
_entity_poly.type
_entity_poly.pdbx_seq_one_letter_code
_entity_poly.pdbx_strand_id
1 'polypeptide(L)'
;MTNDELADELIRKIGGDLDCPEATWWASVEEEANAVRKAAVSMAAEETADRAWFLMTVCRARGLMASAYGDIMKLRYRTAWIALEQAELACADLKNNPLMMPEEFEIVELQESVERWQRLFPYRWFFSPEMIIKEERCSICKVVRSPFSTCSHRLGRVYCGQMCSAEVVDFKFLGVSLVTDPVQKFSVAIPDPDPFDYGPVRFVADRLAGPFDGWTSSTRLAYHDHAQFNQWPPDGVCPCKSGRYYRDCCLPLPGVLLPRTSIVLDNSLPESLVSNMVVVLPPPDAE
;
A
#
# COMPACT_ATOMS: atom_id res chain seq x y z
N MET A 1 27.21 4.40 25.16
CA MET A 1 26.39 5.38 24.46
C MET A 1 25.08 5.53 25.20
N THR A 2 24.54 6.73 25.29
CA THR A 2 23.19 6.97 25.84
C THR A 2 22.11 6.53 24.83
N ASN A 3 20.87 6.37 25.26
CA ASN A 3 19.77 6.03 24.34
C ASN A 3 19.55 7.13 23.28
N ASP A 4 19.80 8.39 23.63
CA ASP A 4 19.71 9.52 22.69
C ASP A 4 20.81 9.46 21.63
N GLU A 5 22.05 9.14 22.02
CA GLU A 5 23.16 8.96 21.07
C GLU A 5 22.88 7.82 20.09
N LEU A 6 22.26 6.74 20.56
CA LEU A 6 21.84 5.62 19.70
C LEU A 6 20.71 6.02 18.75
N ALA A 7 19.73 6.80 19.21
CA ALA A 7 18.68 7.33 18.35
C ALA A 7 19.24 8.25 17.25
N ASP A 8 20.23 9.10 17.58
CA ASP A 8 20.89 9.98 16.61
C ASP A 8 21.79 9.23 15.62
N GLU A 9 22.38 8.10 16.03
CA GLU A 9 23.06 7.19 15.11
C GLU A 9 22.06 6.52 14.14
N LEU A 10 20.92 6.06 14.64
CA LEU A 10 19.86 5.49 13.81
C LEU A 10 19.33 6.49 12.78
N ILE A 11 19.13 7.76 13.15
CA ILE A 11 18.74 8.82 12.22
C ILE A 11 19.75 8.92 11.07
N ARG A 12 21.05 8.99 11.39
CA ARG A 12 22.10 9.08 10.36
C ARG A 12 22.17 7.83 9.48
N LYS A 13 22.01 6.65 10.09
CA LYS A 13 22.02 5.36 9.38
C LYS A 13 20.84 5.24 8.42
N ILE A 14 19.63 5.58 8.88
CA ILE A 14 18.41 5.52 8.05
C ILE A 14 18.47 6.58 6.95
N GLY A 15 18.79 7.83 7.29
CA GLY A 15 18.85 8.93 6.33
C GLY A 15 19.96 8.77 5.28
N GLY A 16 21.02 8.03 5.58
CA GLY A 16 22.10 7.73 4.64
C GLY A 16 21.74 6.68 3.58
N ASP A 17 20.78 5.79 3.87
CA ASP A 17 20.49 4.59 3.08
C ASP A 17 18.97 4.43 2.81
N LEU A 18 18.26 5.53 2.57
CA LEU A 18 16.80 5.51 2.31
C LEU A 18 16.39 4.62 1.12
N ASP A 19 17.28 4.45 0.14
CA ASP A 19 17.08 3.63 -1.06
C ASP A 19 17.59 2.19 -0.94
N CYS A 20 17.96 1.73 0.27
CA CYS A 20 18.47 0.38 0.48
C CYS A 20 17.46 -0.69 -0.01
N PRO A 21 17.77 -1.48 -1.05
CA PRO A 21 16.79 -2.41 -1.64
C PRO A 21 16.55 -3.66 -0.79
N GLU A 22 17.35 -3.88 0.25
CA GLU A 22 17.36 -5.11 1.02
C GLU A 22 16.38 -5.06 2.19
N ALA A 23 15.26 -5.78 2.08
CA ALA A 23 14.28 -5.90 3.16
C ALA A 23 14.88 -6.42 4.48
N THR A 24 15.91 -7.27 4.41
CA THR A 24 16.63 -7.79 5.59
C THR A 24 17.43 -6.73 6.32
N TRP A 25 17.98 -5.75 5.60
CA TRP A 25 18.67 -4.62 6.21
C TRP A 25 17.67 -3.79 7.01
N TRP A 26 16.53 -3.44 6.40
CA TRP A 26 15.45 -2.71 7.08
C TRP A 26 14.94 -3.43 8.33
N ALA A 27 14.77 -4.75 8.27
CA ALA A 27 14.37 -5.55 9.43
C ALA A 27 15.41 -5.51 10.57
N SER A 28 16.70 -5.51 10.24
CA SER A 28 17.78 -5.38 11.24
C SER A 28 17.75 -4.00 11.91
N VAL A 29 17.59 -2.94 11.13
CA VAL A 29 17.53 -1.57 11.69
C VAL A 29 16.24 -1.34 12.48
N GLU A 30 15.12 -1.92 12.06
CA GLU A 30 13.87 -1.93 12.82
C GLU A 30 14.06 -2.60 14.20
N GLU A 31 14.78 -3.72 14.26
CA GLU A 31 15.08 -4.41 15.51
C GLU A 31 15.96 -3.56 16.44
N GLU A 32 16.98 -2.89 15.89
CA GLU A 32 17.82 -1.92 16.63
C GLU A 32 16.97 -0.77 17.20
N ALA A 33 16.10 -0.16 16.38
CA ALA A 33 15.21 0.91 16.81
C ALA A 33 14.22 0.44 17.90
N ASN A 34 13.68 -0.77 17.78
CA ASN A 34 12.80 -1.36 18.79
C ASN A 34 13.54 -1.66 20.10
N ALA A 35 14.82 -2.02 20.05
CA ALA A 35 15.65 -2.19 21.25
C ALA A 35 15.84 -0.86 21.98
N VAL A 36 16.17 0.22 21.25
CA VAL A 36 16.25 1.58 21.81
C VAL A 36 14.91 2.00 22.42
N ARG A 37 13.80 1.78 21.70
CA ARG A 37 12.44 2.08 22.18
C ARG A 37 12.15 1.37 23.51
N LYS A 38 12.41 0.07 23.61
CA LYS A 38 12.19 -0.71 24.84
C LYS A 38 13.05 -0.22 26.01
N ALA A 39 14.31 0.16 25.74
CA ALA A 39 15.21 0.72 26.75
C ALA A 39 14.76 2.12 27.22
N ALA A 40 14.28 2.97 26.31
CA ALA A 40 13.75 4.28 26.64
C ALA A 40 12.47 4.18 27.50
N VAL A 41 11.58 3.23 27.17
CA VAL A 41 10.37 2.95 27.97
C VAL A 41 10.72 2.50 29.39
N SER A 42 11.70 1.60 29.56
CA SER A 42 12.09 1.14 30.90
C SER A 42 12.73 2.23 31.76
N MET A 43 13.30 3.24 31.12
CA MET A 43 13.90 4.41 31.76
C MET A 43 12.92 5.59 31.92
N ALA A 44 11.66 5.44 31.51
CA ALA A 44 10.67 6.51 31.47
C ALA A 44 11.12 7.74 30.66
N ALA A 45 11.95 7.53 29.63
CA ALA A 45 12.38 8.56 28.69
C ALA A 45 11.38 8.63 27.53
N GLU A 46 10.27 9.36 27.73
CA GLU A 46 9.14 9.42 26.80
C GLU A 46 9.53 9.92 25.41
N GLU A 47 10.25 11.04 25.32
CA GLU A 47 10.67 11.64 24.04
C GLU A 47 11.54 10.67 23.22
N THR A 48 12.53 10.05 23.85
CA THR A 48 13.40 9.06 23.20
C THR A 48 12.61 7.81 22.76
N ALA A 49 11.63 7.37 23.56
CA ALA A 49 10.79 6.23 23.22
C ALA A 49 9.89 6.53 22.01
N ASP A 50 9.31 7.73 21.95
CA ASP A 50 8.48 8.19 20.83
C ASP A 50 9.32 8.33 19.55
N ARG A 51 10.50 8.97 19.65
CA ARG A 51 11.46 9.06 18.54
C ARG A 51 11.86 7.69 18.01
N ALA A 52 12.18 6.75 18.90
CA ALA A 52 12.54 5.40 18.51
C ALA A 52 11.37 4.63 17.87
N TRP A 53 10.13 4.85 18.33
CA TRP A 53 8.92 4.31 17.66
C TRP A 53 8.78 4.86 16.24
N PHE A 54 9.06 6.14 16.02
CA PHE A 54 9.00 6.76 14.70
C PHE A 54 10.02 6.11 13.76
N LEU A 55 11.29 6.02 14.16
CA LEU A 55 12.35 5.40 13.34
C LEU A 55 12.06 3.93 13.04
N MET A 56 11.60 3.16 14.04
CA MET A 56 11.17 1.78 13.86
C MET A 56 10.06 1.69 12.80
N THR A 57 9.09 2.61 12.81
CA THR A 57 7.98 2.61 11.86
C THR A 57 8.43 3.04 10.45
N VAL A 58 9.41 3.95 10.32
CA VAL A 58 10.06 4.27 9.04
C VAL A 58 10.72 3.02 8.45
N CYS A 59 11.53 2.31 9.25
CA CYS A 59 12.19 1.08 8.81
C CYS A 59 11.18 0.02 8.38
N ARG A 60 10.10 -0.13 9.14
CA ARG A 60 9.01 -1.06 8.81
C ARG A 60 8.35 -0.70 7.47
N ALA A 61 8.02 0.56 7.24
CA ALA A 61 7.37 0.99 5.99
C ALA A 61 8.26 0.70 4.77
N ARG A 62 9.55 1.06 4.83
CA ARG A 62 10.51 0.81 3.74
C ARG A 62 10.83 -0.67 3.57
N GLY A 63 10.99 -1.41 4.66
CA GLY A 63 11.19 -2.86 4.63
C GLY A 63 10.02 -3.60 4.00
N LEU A 64 8.78 -3.18 4.29
CA LEU A 64 7.58 -3.73 3.66
C LEU A 64 7.52 -3.43 2.16
N MET A 65 7.86 -2.21 1.74
CA MET A 65 7.96 -1.85 0.33
C MET A 65 9.01 -2.70 -0.41
N ALA A 66 10.21 -2.84 0.17
CA ALA A 66 11.28 -3.68 -0.38
C ALA A 66 10.87 -5.17 -0.46
N SER A 67 10.19 -5.68 0.58
CA SER A 67 9.65 -7.04 0.60
C SER A 67 8.58 -7.23 -0.48
N ALA A 68 7.68 -6.26 -0.66
CA ALA A 68 6.64 -6.31 -1.67
C ALA A 68 7.24 -6.40 -3.08
N TYR A 69 8.24 -5.58 -3.38
CA TYR A 69 8.96 -5.64 -4.64
C TYR A 69 9.64 -7.01 -4.86
N GLY A 70 10.33 -7.52 -3.83
CA GLY A 70 10.92 -8.86 -3.87
C GLY A 70 9.90 -9.98 -4.08
N ASP A 71 8.67 -9.82 -3.57
CA ASP A 71 7.57 -10.75 -3.80
C ASP A 71 6.99 -10.66 -5.21
N ILE A 72 6.88 -9.45 -5.77
CA ILE A 72 6.48 -9.24 -7.17
C ILE A 72 7.47 -9.94 -8.11
N MET A 73 8.77 -9.77 -7.89
CA MET A 73 9.82 -10.43 -8.68
C MET A 73 9.76 -11.97 -8.59
N LYS A 74 9.23 -12.50 -7.48
CA LYS A 74 9.02 -13.94 -7.25
C LYS A 74 7.61 -14.41 -7.65
N LEU A 75 6.81 -13.56 -8.29
CA LEU A 75 5.43 -13.83 -8.70
C LEU A 75 4.48 -14.16 -7.53
N ARG A 76 4.80 -13.70 -6.31
CA ARG A 76 4.01 -13.88 -5.08
C ARG A 76 3.08 -12.69 -4.85
N TYR A 77 2.19 -12.43 -5.81
CA TYR A 77 1.38 -11.21 -5.88
C TYR A 77 0.48 -10.97 -4.65
N ARG A 78 -0.10 -12.03 -4.08
CA ARG A 78 -0.92 -11.89 -2.86
C ARG A 78 -0.10 -11.40 -1.67
N THR A 79 1.10 -11.95 -1.48
CA THR A 79 1.98 -11.54 -0.38
C THR A 79 2.51 -10.14 -0.60
N ALA A 80 2.88 -9.79 -1.84
CA ALA A 80 3.28 -8.44 -2.20
C ALA A 80 2.21 -7.40 -1.88
N TRP A 81 0.95 -7.69 -2.21
CA TRP A 81 -0.17 -6.81 -1.93
C TRP A 81 -0.38 -6.57 -0.43
N ILE A 82 -0.30 -7.64 0.38
CA ILE A 82 -0.39 -7.52 1.83
C ILE A 82 0.75 -6.62 2.35
N ALA A 83 1.97 -6.80 1.85
CA ALA A 83 3.10 -5.97 2.25
C ALA A 83 2.91 -4.49 1.86
N LEU A 84 2.38 -4.20 0.66
CA LEU A 84 2.04 -2.83 0.22
C LEU A 84 0.97 -2.19 1.11
N GLU A 85 -0.10 -2.91 1.44
CA GLU A 85 -1.15 -2.42 2.33
C GLU A 85 -0.60 -2.10 3.73
N GLN A 86 0.26 -2.96 4.27
CA GLN A 86 0.90 -2.71 5.55
C GLN A 86 1.88 -1.53 5.49
N ALA A 87 2.57 -1.32 4.36
CA ALA A 87 3.43 -0.16 4.15
C ALA A 87 2.62 1.14 4.10
N GLU A 88 1.45 1.12 3.44
CA GLU A 88 0.52 2.25 3.40
C GLU A 88 0.04 2.63 4.81
N LEU A 89 -0.36 1.64 5.62
CA LEU A 89 -0.76 1.87 7.02
C LEU A 89 0.39 2.47 7.84
N ALA A 90 1.62 1.95 7.69
CA ALA A 90 2.79 2.48 8.38
C ALA A 90 3.09 3.94 7.97
N CYS A 91 2.96 4.28 6.68
CA CYS A 91 3.10 5.66 6.22
C CYS A 91 2.01 6.57 6.81
N ALA A 92 0.77 6.09 6.88
CA ALA A 92 -0.33 6.83 7.49
C ALA A 92 -0.08 7.06 9.00
N ASP A 93 0.44 6.06 9.72
CA ASP A 93 0.79 6.19 11.13
C ASP A 93 1.88 7.25 11.37
N LEU A 94 2.91 7.27 10.52
CA LEU A 94 3.99 8.27 10.54
C LEU A 94 3.47 9.69 10.28
N LYS A 95 2.61 9.88 9.26
CA LYS A 95 2.02 11.19 8.93
C LYS A 95 1.08 11.67 10.02
N ASN A 96 0.35 10.76 10.66
CA ASN A 96 -0.51 11.09 11.78
C ASN A 96 0.29 11.41 13.05
N ASN A 97 1.53 10.94 13.17
CA ASN A 97 2.41 11.14 14.33
C ASN A 97 3.79 11.70 13.91
N PRO A 98 3.86 12.98 13.47
CA PRO A 98 5.11 13.60 13.01
C PRO A 98 6.00 13.98 14.20
N LEU A 99 6.59 12.96 14.84
CA LEU A 99 7.53 13.11 15.96
C LEU A 99 8.91 13.58 15.49
N MET A 100 9.18 13.45 14.20
CA MET A 100 10.29 14.03 13.45
C MET A 100 9.75 14.58 12.12
N MET A 101 10.58 15.31 11.37
CA MET A 101 10.22 15.86 10.07
C MET A 101 10.02 14.73 9.06
N PRO A 102 8.80 14.45 8.57
CA PRO A 102 8.56 13.34 7.64
C PRO A 102 9.31 13.49 6.30
N GLU A 103 9.65 14.72 5.93
CA GLU A 103 10.39 15.05 4.70
C GLU A 103 11.83 14.52 4.75
N GLU A 104 12.45 14.45 5.93
CA GLU A 104 13.81 13.89 6.11
C GLU A 104 13.90 12.39 5.78
N PHE A 105 12.74 11.71 5.75
CA PHE A 105 12.62 10.28 5.48
C PHE A 105 11.81 9.98 4.22
N GLU A 106 11.39 11.02 3.47
CA GLU A 106 10.60 10.94 2.24
C GLU A 106 9.31 10.11 2.39
N ILE A 107 8.59 10.30 3.51
CA ILE A 107 7.42 9.49 3.83
C ILE A 107 6.27 9.72 2.84
N VAL A 108 6.14 10.93 2.30
CA VAL A 108 5.11 11.25 1.31
C VAL A 108 5.38 10.53 0.00
N GLU A 109 6.62 10.57 -0.47
CA GLU A 109 7.10 9.94 -1.70
C GLU A 109 6.99 8.41 -1.61
N LEU A 110 7.32 7.85 -0.44
CA LEU A 110 7.13 6.42 -0.16
C LEU A 110 5.65 6.03 -0.25
N GLN A 111 4.76 6.80 0.40
CA GLN A 111 3.32 6.56 0.33
C GLN A 111 2.82 6.63 -1.12
N GLU A 112 3.20 7.66 -1.88
CA GLU A 112 2.83 7.80 -3.28
C GLU A 112 3.37 6.64 -4.14
N SER A 113 4.55 6.12 -3.83
CA SER A 113 5.10 4.90 -4.45
C SER A 113 4.22 3.68 -4.18
N VAL A 114 3.87 3.45 -2.90
CA VAL A 114 2.99 2.34 -2.50
C VAL A 114 1.64 2.42 -3.20
N GLU A 115 1.01 3.60 -3.23
CA GLU A 115 -0.27 3.81 -3.90
C GLU A 115 -0.19 3.57 -5.41
N ARG A 116 0.91 4.01 -6.06
CA ARG A 116 1.14 3.73 -7.48
C ARG A 116 1.20 2.23 -7.75
N TRP A 117 1.93 1.48 -6.95
CA TRP A 117 1.96 0.02 -7.07
C TRP A 117 0.59 -0.60 -6.88
N GLN A 118 -0.13 -0.21 -5.83
CA GLN A 118 -1.47 -0.74 -5.54
C GLN A 118 -2.43 -0.53 -6.73
N ARG A 119 -2.37 0.62 -7.43
CA ARG A 119 -3.22 0.89 -8.61
C ARG A 119 -2.97 -0.04 -9.80
N LEU A 120 -1.80 -0.69 -9.88
CA LEU A 120 -1.51 -1.66 -10.94
C LEU A 120 -2.08 -3.05 -10.64
N PHE A 121 -2.38 -3.36 -9.38
CA PHE A 121 -2.96 -4.64 -9.04
C PHE A 121 -4.39 -4.73 -9.57
N PRO A 122 -4.78 -5.89 -10.12
CA PRO A 122 -6.10 -6.10 -10.73
C PRO A 122 -7.23 -6.34 -9.72
N TYR A 123 -6.97 -6.13 -8.43
CA TYR A 123 -7.93 -6.42 -7.36
C TYR A 123 -9.07 -5.41 -7.33
N ARG A 124 -10.30 -5.93 -7.29
CA ARG A 124 -11.53 -5.13 -7.36
C ARG A 124 -12.52 -5.42 -6.25
N TRP A 125 -12.50 -6.64 -5.72
CA TRP A 125 -13.47 -7.10 -4.74
C TRP A 125 -12.75 -7.54 -3.48
N PHE A 126 -13.31 -7.13 -2.36
CA PHE A 126 -12.73 -7.36 -1.05
C PHE A 126 -13.80 -7.79 -0.07
N PHE A 127 -13.40 -8.58 0.91
CA PHE A 127 -14.26 -8.98 2.01
C PHE A 127 -14.14 -7.96 3.14
N SER A 128 -15.27 -7.37 3.53
CA SER A 128 -15.37 -6.47 4.68
C SER A 128 -16.20 -7.14 5.78
N PRO A 129 -15.64 -7.36 6.99
CA PRO A 129 -16.37 -7.94 8.09
C PRO A 129 -17.31 -6.93 8.73
N GLU A 130 -18.52 -7.37 9.05
CA GLU A 130 -19.50 -6.60 9.81
C GLU A 130 -19.54 -7.09 11.25
N MET A 131 -19.25 -6.22 12.20
CA MET A 131 -19.22 -6.53 13.62
C MET A 131 -19.73 -5.37 14.47
N ILE A 132 -20.40 -5.71 15.58
CA ILE A 132 -20.76 -4.74 16.64
C ILE A 132 -19.73 -4.88 17.74
N ILE A 133 -18.93 -3.84 17.95
CA ILE A 133 -18.03 -3.74 19.10
C ILE A 133 -18.88 -3.37 20.33
N LYS A 134 -18.93 -4.26 21.32
CA LYS A 134 -19.68 -4.03 22.56
C LYS A 134 -18.80 -3.44 23.64
N GLU A 135 -17.56 -3.90 23.73
CA GLU A 135 -16.56 -3.38 24.66
C GLU A 135 -15.20 -3.34 23.98
N GLU A 136 -14.53 -2.20 24.12
CA GLU A 136 -13.14 -2.02 23.74
C GLU A 136 -12.39 -1.24 24.83
N ARG A 137 -11.08 -1.47 24.93
CA ARG A 137 -10.20 -0.85 25.91
C ARG A 137 -9.07 -0.11 25.22
N CYS A 138 -8.59 0.95 25.86
CA CYS A 138 -7.35 1.61 25.42
C CYS A 138 -6.17 0.65 25.59
N SER A 139 -5.37 0.44 24.55
CA SER A 139 -4.20 -0.47 24.63
C SER A 139 -3.11 -0.01 25.61
N ILE A 140 -3.10 1.28 25.97
CA ILE A 140 -2.12 1.89 26.88
C ILE A 140 -2.61 1.83 28.33
N CYS A 141 -3.72 2.52 28.66
CA CYS A 141 -4.20 2.61 30.05
C CYS A 141 -5.22 1.53 30.45
N LYS A 142 -5.66 0.68 29.50
CA LYS A 142 -6.63 -0.40 29.71
C LYS A 142 -8.03 0.02 30.19
N VAL A 143 -8.29 1.33 30.27
CA VAL A 143 -9.61 1.89 30.56
C VAL A 143 -10.57 1.58 29.43
N VAL A 144 -11.81 1.22 29.78
CA VAL A 144 -12.90 1.00 28.81
C VAL A 144 -13.19 2.29 28.06
N ARG A 145 -13.24 2.21 26.73
CA ARG A 145 -13.61 3.35 25.90
C ARG A 145 -15.13 3.47 25.85
N SER A 146 -15.62 4.66 26.16
CA SER A 146 -17.03 5.04 26.08
C SER A 146 -17.10 6.57 26.00
N PRO A 147 -18.25 7.16 25.63
CA PRO A 147 -18.43 8.62 25.66
C PRO A 147 -18.16 9.26 27.03
N PHE A 148 -18.17 8.48 28.11
CA PHE A 148 -17.92 8.92 29.48
C PHE A 148 -16.57 8.41 30.04
N SER A 149 -15.68 7.92 29.18
CA SER A 149 -14.37 7.40 29.58
C SER A 149 -13.47 8.51 30.12
N THR A 150 -12.65 8.16 31.11
CA THR A 150 -11.60 9.04 31.66
C THR A 150 -10.26 8.90 30.94
N CYS A 151 -10.20 8.10 29.86
CA CYS A 151 -8.99 7.89 29.08
C CYS A 151 -8.56 9.20 28.38
N SER A 152 -7.34 9.67 28.65
CA SER A 152 -6.73 10.82 27.98
C SER A 152 -6.06 10.48 26.64
N HIS A 153 -5.94 9.19 26.29
CA HIS A 153 -5.24 8.74 25.08
C HIS A 153 -6.16 8.74 23.85
N ARG A 154 -5.71 9.44 22.80
CA ARG A 154 -6.36 9.50 21.50
C ARG A 154 -5.96 8.31 20.64
N LEU A 155 -6.93 7.67 19.99
CA LEU A 155 -6.68 6.57 19.05
C LEU A 155 -5.76 7.02 17.92
N GLY A 156 -4.82 6.15 17.56
CA GLY A 156 -3.80 6.40 16.52
C GLY A 156 -2.70 7.36 16.94
N ARG A 157 -2.62 7.76 18.22
CA ARG A 157 -1.53 8.61 18.74
C ARG A 157 -0.51 7.82 19.54
N VAL A 158 0.75 8.22 19.43
CA VAL A 158 1.87 7.59 20.12
C VAL A 158 2.06 8.23 21.49
N TYR A 159 2.31 7.39 22.49
CA TYR A 159 2.65 7.79 23.84
C TYR A 159 3.68 6.80 24.39
N CYS A 160 4.78 7.31 24.93
CA CYS A 160 5.86 6.51 25.51
C CYS A 160 6.30 5.34 24.59
N GLY A 161 6.53 5.61 23.31
CA GLY A 161 6.94 4.64 22.31
C GLY A 161 5.89 3.58 21.97
N GLN A 162 4.62 3.81 22.27
CA GLN A 162 3.52 2.91 21.92
C GLN A 162 2.36 3.67 21.26
N MET A 163 1.90 3.18 20.11
CA MET A 163 0.70 3.71 19.48
C MET A 163 -0.55 3.24 20.23
N CYS A 164 -1.44 4.19 20.51
CA CYS A 164 -2.72 3.96 21.14
C CYS A 164 -3.71 3.31 20.16
N SER A 165 -4.19 2.12 20.50
CA SER A 165 -5.16 1.34 19.74
C SER A 165 -6.35 0.96 20.61
N ALA A 166 -7.42 0.48 19.97
CA ALA A 166 -8.57 -0.10 20.65
C ALA A 166 -8.39 -1.62 20.72
N GLU A 167 -8.31 -2.16 21.93
CA GLU A 167 -8.35 -3.60 22.19
C GLU A 167 -9.80 -4.01 22.33
N VAL A 168 -10.33 -4.70 21.32
CA VAL A 168 -11.70 -5.23 21.33
C VAL A 168 -11.77 -6.40 22.31
N VAL A 169 -12.60 -6.28 23.35
CA VAL A 169 -12.78 -7.28 24.42
C VAL A 169 -14.02 -8.14 24.18
N ASP A 170 -15.12 -7.51 23.77
CA ASP A 170 -16.36 -8.21 23.39
C ASP A 170 -16.89 -7.60 22.09
N PHE A 171 -17.22 -8.47 21.15
CA PHE A 171 -17.84 -8.10 19.89
C PHE A 171 -18.85 -9.16 19.46
N LYS A 172 -19.78 -8.73 18.61
CA LYS A 172 -20.72 -9.62 17.93
C LYS A 172 -20.44 -9.57 16.43
N PHE A 173 -20.05 -10.70 15.87
CA PHE A 173 -19.96 -10.86 14.42
C PHE A 173 -21.36 -10.91 13.81
N LEU A 174 -21.55 -10.19 12.70
CA LEU A 174 -22.83 -10.13 11.97
C LEU A 174 -22.73 -10.81 10.61
N GLY A 175 -21.65 -10.58 9.87
CA GLY A 175 -21.51 -11.11 8.51
C GLY A 175 -20.23 -10.63 7.81
N VAL A 176 -20.14 -10.95 6.53
CA VAL A 176 -19.08 -10.46 5.62
C VAL A 176 -19.77 -9.94 4.36
N SER A 177 -19.41 -8.73 3.96
CA SER A 177 -19.89 -8.08 2.74
C SER A 177 -18.79 -8.06 1.69
N LEU A 178 -19.18 -8.15 0.42
CA LEU A 178 -18.28 -7.97 -0.73
C LEU A 178 -18.32 -6.50 -1.15
N VAL A 179 -17.17 -5.84 -1.13
CA VAL A 179 -17.06 -4.39 -1.38
C VAL A 179 -15.98 -4.09 -2.42
N THR A 180 -16.10 -2.93 -3.08
CA THR A 180 -15.09 -2.42 -4.03
C THR A 180 -14.13 -1.42 -3.40
N ASP A 181 -14.52 -0.80 -2.29
CA ASP A 181 -13.72 0.18 -1.55
C ASP A 181 -13.57 -0.25 -0.07
N PRO A 182 -12.56 -1.08 0.25
CA PRO A 182 -12.36 -1.61 1.60
C PRO A 182 -11.50 -0.69 2.47
N VAL A 183 -11.82 -0.63 3.77
CA VAL A 183 -10.85 -0.17 4.79
C VAL A 183 -9.71 -1.18 4.95
N GLN A 184 -10.00 -2.49 4.84
CA GLN A 184 -9.05 -3.58 4.99
C GLN A 184 -8.64 -4.13 3.61
N LYS A 185 -7.76 -3.40 2.91
CA LYS A 185 -7.36 -3.75 1.54
C LYS A 185 -6.71 -5.13 1.41
N PHE A 186 -6.15 -5.70 2.48
CA PHE A 186 -5.54 -7.04 2.44
C PHE A 186 -6.54 -8.19 2.18
N SER A 187 -7.84 -7.97 2.42
CA SER A 187 -8.89 -9.01 2.34
C SER A 187 -9.44 -9.18 0.92
N VAL A 188 -8.56 -9.45 -0.04
CA VAL A 188 -8.92 -9.60 -1.46
C VAL A 188 -9.77 -10.86 -1.69
N ALA A 189 -10.88 -10.73 -2.42
CA ALA A 189 -11.65 -11.85 -2.92
C ALA A 189 -11.03 -12.40 -4.21
N ILE A 190 -10.21 -13.46 -4.08
CA ILE A 190 -9.54 -14.14 -5.19
C ILE A 190 -10.28 -15.46 -5.45
N PRO A 191 -10.90 -15.65 -6.63
CA PRO A 191 -11.44 -16.95 -7.03
C PRO A 191 -10.35 -18.01 -7.15
N ASP A 192 -10.71 -19.29 -6.98
CA ASP A 192 -9.83 -20.42 -7.28
C ASP A 192 -10.34 -21.15 -8.52
N PRO A 193 -9.59 -21.19 -9.64
CA PRO A 193 -8.22 -20.65 -9.82
C PRO A 193 -8.17 -19.12 -9.93
N ASP A 194 -7.02 -18.53 -9.58
CA ASP A 194 -6.77 -17.08 -9.69
C ASP A 194 -6.86 -16.63 -11.16
N PRO A 195 -7.87 -15.81 -11.54
CA PRO A 195 -8.08 -15.40 -12.92
C PRO A 195 -7.39 -14.05 -13.25
N PHE A 196 -6.68 -13.44 -12.31
CA PHE A 196 -6.19 -12.08 -12.44
C PHE A 196 -4.95 -11.95 -13.33
N ASP A 197 -4.90 -10.87 -14.11
CA ASP A 197 -3.72 -10.52 -14.92
C ASP A 197 -2.81 -9.52 -14.17
N TYR A 198 -1.65 -10.01 -13.74
CA TYR A 198 -0.62 -9.22 -13.08
C TYR A 198 0.47 -8.69 -14.04
N GLY A 199 0.24 -8.81 -15.36
CA GLY A 199 1.10 -8.26 -16.41
C GLY A 199 1.53 -6.80 -16.19
N PRO A 200 0.65 -5.86 -15.80
CA PRO A 200 1.03 -4.47 -15.54
C PRO A 200 2.04 -4.34 -14.40
N VAL A 201 1.80 -5.03 -13.29
CA VAL A 201 2.67 -5.05 -12.10
C VAL A 201 4.04 -5.60 -12.49
N ARG A 202 4.05 -6.73 -13.21
CA ARG A 202 5.28 -7.36 -13.69
C ARG A 202 6.05 -6.47 -14.67
N PHE A 203 5.35 -5.80 -15.58
CA PHE A 203 5.97 -4.93 -16.58
C PHE A 203 6.82 -3.83 -15.96
N VAL A 204 6.31 -3.21 -14.89
CA VAL A 204 7.06 -2.21 -14.12
C VAL A 204 8.23 -2.87 -13.40
N ALA A 205 7.97 -3.93 -12.63
CA ALA A 205 8.99 -4.58 -11.81
C ALA A 205 10.20 -5.04 -12.63
N ASP A 206 9.98 -5.64 -13.80
CA ASP A 206 11.05 -6.12 -14.68
C ASP A 206 11.94 -4.99 -15.25
N ARG A 207 11.56 -3.71 -15.06
CA ARG A 207 12.25 -2.53 -15.63
C ARG A 207 12.84 -1.60 -14.57
N LEU A 208 12.62 -1.86 -13.29
CA LEU A 208 13.25 -1.11 -12.20
C LEU A 208 14.55 -1.82 -11.77
N ALA A 209 15.55 -1.04 -11.36
CA ALA A 209 16.75 -1.55 -10.71
C ALA A 209 16.49 -1.88 -9.24
N GLY A 210 15.59 -1.14 -8.57
CA GLY A 210 15.26 -1.31 -7.16
C GLY A 210 13.81 -0.94 -6.79
N PRO A 211 13.40 -1.27 -5.54
CA PRO A 211 12.04 -1.04 -5.05
C PRO A 211 11.67 0.45 -4.92
N PHE A 212 12.65 1.33 -4.77
CA PHE A 212 12.45 2.77 -4.57
C PHE A 212 12.63 3.59 -5.85
N ASP A 213 12.94 2.94 -6.98
CA ASP A 213 13.07 3.64 -8.26
C ASP A 213 11.76 4.31 -8.67
N GLY A 214 11.89 5.55 -9.15
CA GLY A 214 10.78 6.37 -9.58
C GLY A 214 10.15 5.90 -10.90
N TRP A 215 8.82 5.80 -10.91
CA TRP A 215 8.03 5.57 -12.13
C TRP A 215 6.63 6.14 -11.98
N THR A 216 6.04 6.67 -13.04
CA THR A 216 4.66 7.17 -13.02
C THR A 216 3.78 6.37 -13.94
N SER A 217 2.48 6.31 -13.63
CA SER A 217 1.48 5.81 -14.56
C SER A 217 0.38 6.84 -14.77
N SER A 218 -0.13 6.89 -15.99
CA SER A 218 -1.33 7.66 -16.32
C SER A 218 -2.28 6.79 -17.11
N THR A 219 -3.55 6.78 -16.74
CA THR A 219 -4.59 6.07 -17.47
C THR A 219 -5.44 7.09 -18.20
N ARG A 220 -5.57 6.93 -19.51
CA ARG A 220 -6.41 7.78 -20.36
C ARG A 220 -7.29 6.91 -21.24
N LEU A 221 -8.52 7.37 -21.53
CA LEU A 221 -9.33 6.71 -22.54
C LEU A 221 -8.69 6.88 -23.92
N ALA A 222 -8.53 5.79 -24.64
CA ALA A 222 -7.98 5.78 -25.99
C ALA A 222 -8.80 4.84 -26.87
N TYR A 223 -8.80 5.12 -28.18
CA TYR A 223 -9.36 4.21 -29.16
C TYR A 223 -8.35 3.08 -29.43
N HIS A 224 -8.82 1.85 -29.27
CA HIS A 224 -8.11 0.64 -29.64
C HIS A 224 -8.67 0.10 -30.95
N ASP A 225 -7.80 -0.48 -31.77
CA ASP A 225 -8.16 -0.94 -33.11
C ASP A 225 -9.26 -2.02 -33.04
N HIS A 226 -10.29 -1.90 -33.88
CA HIS A 226 -11.36 -2.88 -34.02
C HIS A 226 -10.85 -4.28 -34.33
N ALA A 227 -9.69 -4.41 -34.98
CA ALA A 227 -9.03 -5.68 -35.27
C ALA A 227 -8.74 -6.51 -34.01
N GLN A 228 -8.53 -5.87 -32.86
CA GLN A 228 -8.31 -6.56 -31.58
C GLN A 228 -9.61 -7.18 -31.03
N PHE A 229 -10.76 -6.76 -31.54
CA PHE A 229 -12.10 -7.14 -31.08
C PHE A 229 -12.89 -7.89 -32.16
N ASN A 230 -12.23 -8.47 -33.16
CA ASN A 230 -12.86 -9.22 -34.26
C ASN A 230 -13.78 -10.36 -33.79
N GLN A 231 -13.59 -10.85 -32.56
CA GLN A 231 -14.40 -11.92 -31.97
C GLN A 231 -15.76 -11.42 -31.43
N TRP A 232 -15.96 -10.10 -31.33
CA TRP A 232 -17.20 -9.53 -30.79
C TRP A 232 -18.25 -9.33 -31.88
N PRO A 233 -19.46 -9.88 -31.72
CA PRO A 233 -20.54 -9.65 -32.68
C PRO A 233 -21.06 -8.21 -32.59
N PRO A 234 -21.47 -7.58 -33.71
CA PRO A 234 -22.06 -6.23 -33.72
C PRO A 234 -23.29 -6.11 -32.78
N ASP A 235 -24.05 -7.20 -32.66
CA ASP A 235 -25.26 -7.29 -31.84
C ASP A 235 -24.96 -7.72 -30.40
N GLY A 236 -23.69 -7.91 -30.04
CA GLY A 236 -23.25 -8.21 -28.68
C GLY A 236 -23.07 -6.95 -27.83
N VAL A 237 -22.90 -7.13 -26.53
CA VAL A 237 -22.53 -6.04 -25.62
C VAL A 237 -21.19 -5.46 -26.05
N CYS A 238 -21.11 -4.13 -26.11
CA CYS A 238 -19.92 -3.41 -26.58
C CYS A 238 -18.69 -3.75 -25.72
N PRO A 239 -17.51 -4.00 -26.33
CA PRO A 239 -16.31 -4.33 -25.57
C PRO A 239 -15.84 -3.20 -24.64
N CYS A 240 -16.29 -1.96 -24.84
CA CYS A 240 -16.02 -0.85 -23.91
C CYS A 240 -16.77 -0.94 -22.57
N LYS A 241 -17.63 -1.95 -22.39
CA LYS A 241 -18.44 -2.18 -21.18
C LYS A 241 -19.45 -1.08 -20.85
N SER A 242 -19.88 -0.29 -21.84
CA SER A 242 -20.92 0.74 -21.65
C SER A 242 -22.35 0.19 -21.48
N GLY A 243 -22.53 -1.13 -21.49
CA GLY A 243 -23.85 -1.79 -21.49
C GLY A 243 -24.63 -1.72 -22.81
N ARG A 244 -24.19 -0.91 -23.78
CA ARG A 244 -24.82 -0.78 -25.11
C ARG A 244 -24.38 -1.87 -26.08
N TYR A 245 -25.18 -2.11 -27.13
CA TYR A 245 -24.76 -2.97 -28.23
C TYR A 245 -23.56 -2.39 -28.97
N TYR A 246 -22.67 -3.25 -29.46
CA TYR A 246 -21.42 -2.83 -30.10
C TYR A 246 -21.66 -1.94 -31.32
N ARG A 247 -22.60 -2.34 -32.19
CA ARG A 247 -23.04 -1.59 -33.37
C ARG A 247 -23.55 -0.17 -33.07
N ASP A 248 -24.12 0.01 -31.87
CA ASP A 248 -24.74 1.27 -31.42
C ASP A 248 -23.80 2.09 -30.51
N CYS A 249 -22.57 1.61 -30.28
CA CYS A 249 -21.62 2.19 -29.34
C CYS A 249 -20.26 2.48 -29.98
N CYS A 250 -19.31 1.54 -29.93
CA CYS A 250 -17.95 1.79 -30.40
C CYS A 250 -17.72 1.43 -31.86
N LEU A 251 -18.51 0.53 -32.45
CA LEU A 251 -18.35 0.14 -33.85
C LEU A 251 -18.41 1.33 -34.85
N PRO A 252 -19.28 2.35 -34.68
CA PRO A 252 -19.27 3.53 -35.57
C PRO A 252 -18.15 4.54 -35.25
N LEU A 253 -17.39 4.33 -34.17
CA LEU A 253 -16.27 5.19 -33.77
C LEU A 253 -14.95 4.69 -34.39
N PRO A 254 -13.86 5.48 -34.34
CA PRO A 254 -12.55 5.09 -34.87
C PRO A 254 -11.95 3.83 -34.26
N GLY A 255 -12.49 3.34 -33.15
CA GLY A 255 -12.06 2.14 -32.45
C GLY A 255 -12.92 1.87 -31.22
N VAL A 256 -12.53 0.88 -30.43
CA VAL A 256 -13.13 0.63 -29.11
C VAL A 256 -12.51 1.55 -28.08
N LEU A 257 -13.33 2.37 -27.43
CA LEU A 257 -12.87 3.29 -26.39
C LEU A 257 -12.65 2.52 -25.09
N LEU A 258 -11.38 2.33 -24.70
CA LEU A 258 -10.99 1.65 -23.46
C LEU A 258 -9.88 2.42 -22.76
N PRO A 259 -9.73 2.27 -21.43
CA PRO A 259 -8.60 2.85 -20.73
C PRO A 259 -7.28 2.25 -21.24
N ARG A 260 -6.32 3.14 -21.48
CA ARG A 260 -4.94 2.81 -21.81
C ARG A 260 -4.06 3.38 -20.70
N THR A 261 -3.27 2.51 -20.09
CA THR A 261 -2.30 2.91 -19.08
C THR A 261 -0.93 3.09 -19.72
N SER A 262 -0.36 4.28 -19.60
CA SER A 262 1.01 4.59 -19.97
C SER A 262 1.88 4.56 -18.72
N ILE A 263 3.04 3.93 -18.80
CA ILE A 263 4.03 3.90 -17.73
C ILE A 263 5.26 4.68 -18.21
N VAL A 264 5.76 5.58 -17.37
CA VAL A 264 6.98 6.36 -17.59
C VAL A 264 7.93 6.03 -16.45
N LEU A 265 9.18 5.71 -16.76
CA LEU A 265 10.21 5.42 -15.78
C LEU A 265 11.12 6.65 -15.67
N ASP A 266 11.52 7.01 -14.44
CA ASP A 266 12.28 8.24 -14.21
C ASP A 266 13.76 8.05 -14.64
N ASN A 267 14.26 6.81 -14.60
CA ASN A 267 15.58 6.45 -15.11
C ASN A 267 15.51 5.86 -16.53
N SER A 268 16.48 6.22 -17.37
CA SER A 268 16.61 5.67 -18.73
C SER A 268 16.79 4.16 -18.67
N LEU A 269 15.85 3.43 -19.27
CA LEU A 269 15.85 1.97 -19.44
C LEU A 269 17.21 1.44 -19.92
N PRO A 270 17.65 0.25 -19.47
CA PRO A 270 18.61 -0.55 -20.22
C PRO A 270 18.08 -0.75 -21.65
N GLU A 271 18.92 -0.55 -22.68
CA GLU A 271 18.52 -0.58 -24.10
C GLU A 271 17.78 -1.86 -24.53
N SER A 272 17.90 -2.96 -23.76
CA SER A 272 17.24 -4.24 -23.99
C SER A 272 15.73 -4.28 -23.69
N LEU A 273 15.15 -3.28 -23.01
CA LEU A 273 13.77 -3.31 -22.49
C LEU A 273 12.83 -2.26 -23.09
N VAL A 274 13.27 -1.57 -24.16
CA VAL A 274 12.49 -0.56 -24.91
C VAL A 274 11.39 -1.24 -25.75
N SER A 275 10.43 -1.84 -25.07
CA SER A 275 9.17 -2.28 -25.67
C SER A 275 8.04 -1.66 -24.86
N ASN A 276 7.33 -0.73 -25.48
CA ASN A 276 6.14 -0.11 -24.92
C ASN A 276 5.03 -1.17 -24.86
N MET A 277 4.66 -1.62 -23.65
CA MET A 277 3.49 -2.48 -23.50
C MET A 277 2.23 -1.63 -23.44
N VAL A 278 1.26 -1.96 -24.28
CA VAL A 278 -0.11 -1.43 -24.17
C VAL A 278 -0.83 -2.29 -23.14
N VAL A 279 -1.02 -1.74 -21.93
CA VAL A 279 -1.86 -2.38 -20.92
C VAL A 279 -3.26 -1.80 -21.01
N VAL A 280 -4.23 -2.65 -21.31
CA VAL A 280 -5.65 -2.33 -21.22
C VAL A 280 -6.09 -2.63 -19.78
N LEU A 281 -6.01 -1.63 -18.90
CA LEU A 281 -6.63 -1.76 -17.58
C LEU A 281 -8.15 -1.56 -17.74
N PRO A 282 -8.97 -2.40 -17.09
CA PRO A 282 -10.41 -2.15 -17.07
C PRO A 282 -10.70 -0.85 -16.31
N PRO A 283 -11.69 -0.04 -16.74
CA PRO A 283 -11.93 1.28 -16.17
C PRO A 283 -12.19 1.21 -14.66
N PRO A 284 -11.74 2.21 -13.87
CA PRO A 284 -12.37 2.49 -12.61
C PRO A 284 -13.81 2.92 -12.95
N ASP A 285 -14.77 2.25 -12.36
CA ASP A 285 -16.21 2.52 -12.50
C ASP A 285 -16.83 2.13 -13.86
N ALA A 286 -17.44 0.95 -13.85
CA ALA A 286 -18.61 0.65 -14.66
C ALA A 286 -19.55 -0.16 -13.75
N GLU A 287 -20.52 0.54 -13.16
CA GLU A 287 -21.81 -0.07 -12.76
C GLU A 287 -22.48 -0.71 -13.99
#